data_AF-A0A3G8YC72-F1
#
_entry.id   AF-A0A3G8YC72-F1
#
_cell.length_a   1.000
_cell.length_b   1.000
_cell.length_c   1.000
_cell.angle_alpha   90.00
_cell.angle_beta   90.00
_cell.angle_gamma   90.00
#
_symmetry.space_group_name_H-M   'P 1'
#
loop_
_entity.id
_entity.type
_entity.pdbx_description
1 polymer ?
#
loop_
_entity_poly.entity_id
_entity_poly.type
_entity_poly.pdbx_seq_one_letter_code
_entity_poly.pdbx_strand_id
1 'polypeptide(L)'
;MRALEDIAQTLRLGQLHPTAVLNTLITAENEGGLSAVRHIERQLTRSADALSERRHPHSQLAQIWLNSTRAYLVAQTEQKQAV
;
A
#
# COMPACT_ATOMS: atom_id res chain seq x y z
N MET A 1 -3.31 12.43 -4.15
CA MET A 1 -2.77 11.16 -4.67
C MET A 1 -3.92 10.17 -4.75
N ARG A 2 -4.36 9.85 -5.96
CA ARG A 2 -5.50 8.95 -6.20
C ARG A 2 -5.32 7.57 -5.53
N ALA A 3 -4.07 7.10 -5.43
CA ALA A 3 -3.73 5.85 -4.78
C ALA A 3 -4.20 5.72 -3.32
N LEU A 4 -4.12 6.79 -2.51
CA LEU A 4 -4.59 6.74 -1.12
C LEU A 4 -6.12 6.67 -1.03
N GLU A 5 -6.82 7.29 -1.98
CA GLU A 5 -8.28 7.21 -2.08
C GLU A 5 -8.72 5.80 -2.48
N ASP A 6 -8.05 5.18 -3.45
CA ASP A 6 -8.31 3.80 -3.87
C ASP A 6 -8.07 2.81 -2.72
N ILE A 7 -6.95 2.98 -1.99
CA ILE A 7 -6.65 2.20 -0.78
C ILE A 7 -7.76 2.38 0.26
N ALA A 8 -8.14 3.63 0.57
CA ALA A 8 -9.19 3.91 1.55
C ALA A 8 -10.54 3.29 1.14
N GLN A 9 -10.86 3.29 -0.15
CA GLN A 9 -12.06 2.65 -0.69
C GLN A 9 -12.04 1.13 -0.48
N THR A 10 -10.92 0.45 -0.77
CA THR A 10 -10.80 -1.00 -0.55
C THR A 10 -10.91 -1.37 0.93
N LEU A 11 -10.30 -0.57 1.82
CA LEU A 11 -10.42 -0.73 3.27
C LEU A 11 -11.85 -0.48 3.75
N ARG A 12 -12.57 0.47 3.16
CA ARG A 12 -13.98 0.73 3.49
C ARG A 12 -14.89 -0.42 3.06
N LEU A 13 -14.66 -0.96 1.87
CA LEU A 13 -15.45 -2.05 1.30
C LEU A 13 -15.11 -3.42 1.90
N GLY A 14 -13.95 -3.55 2.58
CA GLY A 14 -13.50 -4.83 3.11
C GLY A 14 -13.08 -5.82 2.01
N GLN A 15 -12.76 -5.32 0.81
CA GLN A 15 -12.45 -6.14 -0.36
C GLN A 15 -11.14 -5.68 -0.98
N LEU A 16 -10.29 -6.65 -1.32
CA LEU A 16 -9.00 -6.39 -1.95
C LEU A 16 -8.69 -7.44 -3.00
N HIS A 17 -8.45 -6.98 -4.23
CA HIS A 17 -7.98 -7.83 -5.31
C HIS A 17 -6.47 -7.64 -5.51
N PRO A 18 -5.66 -8.70 -5.66
CA PRO A 18 -4.21 -8.58 -5.83
C PRO A 18 -3.80 -7.65 -6.99
N THR A 19 -4.52 -7.71 -8.11
CA THR A 19 -4.27 -6.82 -9.26
C THR A 19 -4.52 -5.35 -8.93
N ALA A 20 -5.52 -5.06 -8.08
CA ALA A 20 -5.79 -3.68 -7.65
C ALA A 20 -4.63 -3.14 -6.80
N VAL A 21 -4.06 -3.98 -5.91
CA VAL A 21 -2.88 -3.63 -5.12
C VAL A 21 -1.71 -3.23 -6.03
N LEU A 22 -1.35 -4.11 -6.96
CA LEU A 22 -0.21 -3.86 -7.85
C LEU A 22 -0.43 -2.64 -8.73
N ASN A 23 -1.62 -2.51 -9.33
CA ASN A 23 -1.94 -1.36 -10.17
C ASN A 23 -1.84 -0.04 -9.40
N THR A 24 -2.38 0.02 -8.18
CA THR A 24 -2.29 1.22 -7.34
C THR A 24 -0.84 1.59 -7.01
N LEU A 25 0.02 0.61 -6.72
CA LEU A 25 1.44 0.86 -6.42
C LEU A 25 2.22 1.30 -7.66
N ILE A 26 1.98 0.67 -8.80
CA ILE A 26 2.58 1.06 -10.09
C ILE A 26 2.15 2.48 -10.48
N THR A 27 0.86 2.81 -10.33
CA THR A 27 0.35 4.16 -10.60
C THR A 27 1.02 5.19 -9.68
N ALA A 28 1.13 4.90 -8.38
CA ALA A 28 1.81 5.80 -7.45
C ALA A 28 3.29 6.00 -7.81
N GLU A 29 3.99 4.95 -8.22
CA GLU A 29 5.36 5.06 -8.71
C GLU A 29 5.45 5.87 -10.00
N ASN A 30 4.54 5.68 -10.95
CA ASN A 30 4.53 6.44 -12.19
C ASN A 30 4.27 7.94 -11.95
N GLU A 31 3.46 8.29 -10.94
CA GLU A 31 3.11 9.68 -10.61
C GLU A 31 4.21 10.41 -9.83
N GLY A 32 4.96 9.72 -8.96
CA GLY A 32 5.90 10.37 -8.03
C GLY A 32 7.15 9.56 -7.67
N GLY A 33 7.47 8.55 -8.48
CA GLY A 33 8.55 7.60 -8.24
C GLY A 33 8.36 6.77 -6.97
N LEU A 34 9.43 6.08 -6.58
CA LEU A 34 9.46 5.32 -5.32
C LEU A 34 9.22 6.20 -4.08
N SER A 35 9.41 7.52 -4.18
CA SER A 35 9.13 8.44 -3.08
C SER A 35 7.64 8.49 -2.73
N ALA A 36 6.75 8.41 -3.73
CA ALA A 36 5.30 8.33 -3.55
C ALA A 36 4.89 6.98 -2.94
N VAL A 37 5.48 5.87 -3.39
CA VAL A 37 5.24 4.55 -2.79
C VAL A 37 5.69 4.50 -1.33
N ARG A 38 6.84 5.09 -1.01
CA ARG A 38 7.30 5.25 0.39
C ARG A 38 6.37 6.13 1.22
N HIS A 39 5.75 7.15 0.62
CA HIS A 39 4.73 7.94 1.32
C HIS A 39 3.51 7.08 1.67
N ILE A 40 3.04 6.26 0.73
CA ILE A 40 1.94 5.31 0.95
C ILE A 40 2.28 4.33 2.07
N GLU A 41 3.48 3.77 2.09
CA GLU A 41 3.95 2.86 3.16
C GLU A 41 3.85 3.50 4.55
N ARG A 42 4.24 4.77 4.68
CA ARG A 42 4.13 5.51 5.95
C ARG A 42 2.67 5.75 6.35
N GLN A 43 1.79 6.06 5.40
CA GLN A 43 0.35 6.22 5.70
C GLN A 43 -0.27 4.89 6.13
N LEU A 44 0.08 3.81 5.45
CA LEU A 44 -0.41 2.47 5.74
C LEU A 44 0.08 1.96 7.09
N THR A 45 1.32 2.24 7.48
CA THR A 45 1.83 1.92 8.82
C THR A 45 0.94 2.55 9.90
N ARG A 46 0.73 3.87 9.82
CA ARG A 46 -0.14 4.58 10.79
C ARG A 46 -1.58 4.07 10.78
N SER A 47 -2.10 3.73 9.60
CA SER A 47 -3.46 3.22 9.46
C SER A 47 -3.62 1.80 10.02
N ALA A 48 -2.65 0.92 9.74
CA ALA A 48 -2.63 -0.45 10.25
C ALA A 48 -2.55 -0.46 11.78
N ASP A 49 -1.66 0.37 12.36
CA ASP A 49 -1.53 0.51 13.82
C ASP A 49 -2.85 0.99 14.44
N ALA A 50 -3.44 2.07 13.92
CA ALA A 50 -4.69 2.63 14.44
C ALA A 50 -5.88 1.65 14.33
N LEU A 51 -5.96 0.88 13.24
CA LEU A 51 -7.01 -0.13 13.06
C LEU A 51 -6.79 -1.34 13.97
N SER A 52 -5.53 -1.72 14.21
CA SER A 52 -5.16 -2.81 15.11
C SER A 52 -5.52 -2.47 16.56
N GLU A 53 -5.13 -1.29 17.06
CA GLU A 53 -5.43 -0.81 18.42
C GLU A 53 -6.93 -0.78 18.70
N ARG A 54 -7.74 -0.42 17.69
CA ARG A 54 -9.20 -0.37 17.77
C ARG A 54 -9.87 -1.72 17.57
N ARG A 55 -9.11 -2.79 17.29
CA ARG A 55 -9.63 -4.11 16.89
C ARG A 55 -10.65 -4.00 15.75
N HIS A 56 -10.37 -3.13 14.78
CA HIS A 56 -11.24 -2.90 13.63
C HIS A 56 -11.30 -4.17 12.76
N PRO A 57 -12.47 -4.55 12.21
CA PRO A 57 -12.63 -5.78 11.41
C PRO A 57 -11.72 -5.84 10.18
N HIS A 58 -11.32 -4.68 9.64
CA HIS A 58 -10.45 -4.58 8.46
C HIS A 58 -8.97 -4.31 8.79
N SER A 59 -8.54 -4.53 10.03
CA SER A 59 -7.12 -4.39 10.43
C SER A 59 -6.21 -5.31 9.61
N GLN A 60 -6.64 -6.55 9.35
CA GLN A 60 -5.91 -7.50 8.52
C GLN A 60 -5.74 -7.01 7.07
N LEU A 61 -6.77 -6.37 6.51
CA LEU A 61 -6.70 -5.78 5.17
C LEU A 61 -5.69 -4.64 5.07
N ALA A 62 -5.64 -3.78 6.09
CA ALA A 62 -4.61 -2.73 6.17
C ALA A 62 -3.20 -3.32 6.28
N GLN A 63 -3.05 -4.42 7.02
CA GLN A 63 -1.78 -5.14 7.11
C GLN A 63 -1.36 -5.77 5.77
N ILE A 64 -2.31 -6.33 5.00
CA ILE A 64 -2.03 -6.87 3.67
C ILE A 64 -1.54 -5.77 2.72
N TRP A 65 -2.19 -4.61 2.73
CA TRP A 65 -1.74 -3.44 1.98
C TRP A 65 -0.32 -3.01 2.38
N LEU A 66 -0.05 -2.92 3.67
CA LEU A 66 1.27 -2.54 4.17
C LEU A 66 2.35 -3.53 3.73
N ASN A 67 2.10 -4.82 3.92
CA ASN A 67 3.05 -5.87 3.55
C ASN A 67 3.30 -5.91 2.04
N SER A 68 2.25 -5.77 1.24
CA SER A 68 2.36 -5.71 -0.23
C SER A 68 3.16 -4.50 -0.69
N THR A 69 2.94 -3.34 -0.07
CA THR A 69 3.67 -2.11 -0.37
C THR A 69 5.16 -2.26 -0.05
N ARG A 70 5.50 -2.88 1.09
CA ARG A 70 6.88 -3.16 1.47
C ARG A 70 7.55 -4.15 0.52
N ALA A 71 6.86 -5.23 0.15
CA ALA A 71 7.35 -6.20 -0.82
C ALA A 71 7.64 -5.55 -2.18
N TYR A 72 6.74 -4.67 -2.64
CA TYR A 72 6.93 -3.91 -3.88
C TYR A 72 8.17 -3.02 -3.82
N LEU A 73 8.38 -2.29 -2.71
CA LEU A 73 9.56 -1.45 -2.53
C LEU A 73 10.87 -2.24 -2.54
N VAL A 74 10.89 -3.44 -1.96
CA VAL A 74 12.05 -4.34 -1.99
C VAL A 74 12.33 -4.77 -3.44
N ALA A 75 11.33 -5.29 -4.13
CA ALA A 75 11.47 -5.75 -5.52
C ALA A 75 11.98 -4.63 -6.46
N GLN A 76 11.48 -3.41 -6.31
CA GLN A 76 11.95 -2.27 -7.11
C GLN A 76 13.39 -1.84 -6.77
N THR A 77 13.79 -2.00 -5.52
CA THR A 77 15.17 -1.71 -5.12
C THR A 77 16.13 -2.73 -5.71
N GLU A 78 15.78 -4.02 -5.67
CA GLU A 78 16.55 -5.11 -6.28
C GLU A 78 16.64 -4.93 -7.80
N GLN A 79 15.52 -4.58 -8.46
CA GLN A 79 15.50 -4.34 -9.90
C GLN A 79 16.43 -3.20 -10.31
N LYS A 80 16.50 -2.11 -9.54
CA LYS A 80 17.39 -0.97 -9.84
C LYS A 80 18.87 -1.27 -9.60
N GLN A 81 19.21 -2.27 -8.78
CA GLN A 81 20.60 -2.68 -8.56
C GLN A 81 21.09 -3.63 -9.66
N ALA A 82 20.18 -4.28 -10.39
CA ALA A 82 20.48 -5.22 -11.45
C ALA A 82 20.67 -4.58 -12.85
N VAL A 83 20.43 -3.27 -12.97
CA VAL A 83 20.54 -2.47 -14.21
C VAL A 83 21.74 -1.54 -14.12
#